data_AF-A0AAD3DEB1-F1
#
_entry.id   AF-A0AAD3DEB1-F1
#
_cell.length_a   1.000
_cell.length_b   1.000
_cell.length_c   1.000
_cell.angle_alpha   90.00
_cell.angle_beta   90.00
_cell.angle_gamma   90.00
#
_symmetry.space_group_name_H-M   'P 1'
#
loop_
_entity.id
_entity.type
_entity.pdbx_description
1 polymer ?
#
loop_
_entity_poly.entity_id
_entity_poly.type
_entity_poly.pdbx_seq_one_letter_code
_entity_poly.pdbx_strand_id
1 'polypeptide(L)'
;MEALNTSNVEDAAELKFGEEFKDIDILSNAQVAVILQFSARSAVNRDEELHDVYRKTQKYVDRYNTLTNQEKNNQELVKELDNLQDALTTFRKETDAGEELELHGYEVAALMNLVATDTAVEEATSLIPSLSRFPEAAIDEILDLIRTTMIRIVS
;
A
#
# COMPACT_ATOMS: atom_id res chain seq x y z
N MET A 1 -28.28 3.09 -30.76
CA MET A 1 -27.84 4.15 -29.83
C MET A 1 -27.98 3.57 -28.44
N GLU A 2 -26.97 2.84 -27.98
CA GLU A 2 -26.86 2.51 -26.56
C GLU A 2 -26.61 3.83 -25.83
N ALA A 3 -27.48 4.14 -24.87
CA ALA A 3 -27.21 5.20 -23.93
C ALA A 3 -25.90 4.84 -23.23
N LEU A 4 -24.89 5.70 -23.36
CA LEU A 4 -23.72 5.66 -22.50
C LEU A 4 -24.23 5.77 -21.08
N ASN A 5 -24.27 4.63 -20.38
CA ASN A 5 -24.56 4.57 -18.97
C ASN A 5 -23.53 5.48 -18.30
N THR A 6 -23.98 6.61 -17.73
CA THR A 6 -23.15 7.45 -16.85
C THR A 6 -22.99 6.72 -15.52
N SER A 7 -22.43 5.51 -15.56
CA SER A 7 -22.23 4.63 -14.43
C SER A 7 -21.11 5.18 -13.58
N ASN A 8 -21.46 5.63 -12.37
CA ASN A 8 -20.61 5.95 -11.22
C ASN A 8 -19.19 6.43 -11.56
N VAL A 9 -18.98 7.74 -11.50
CA VAL A 9 -17.64 8.34 -11.57
C VAL A 9 -16.79 7.77 -10.43
N GLU A 10 -15.77 6.99 -10.78
CA GLU A 10 -14.77 6.49 -9.84
C GLU A 10 -13.90 7.63 -9.33
N ASP A 11 -13.61 7.61 -8.03
CA ASP A 11 -12.77 8.60 -7.36
C ASP A 11 -12.08 7.95 -6.14
N ALA A 12 -10.78 7.70 -6.29
CA ALA A 12 -9.97 7.14 -5.21
C ALA A 12 -9.84 8.07 -3.99
N ALA A 13 -9.97 9.39 -4.17
CA ALA A 13 -9.94 10.34 -3.06
C ALA A 13 -11.20 10.24 -2.17
N GLU A 14 -12.30 9.71 -2.73
CA GLU A 14 -13.56 9.49 -2.02
C GLU A 14 -13.86 7.99 -1.80
N LEU A 15 -12.88 7.11 -2.04
CA LEU A 15 -13.01 5.64 -1.94
C LEU A 15 -14.12 5.06 -2.84
N LYS A 16 -14.37 5.69 -4.00
CA LYS A 16 -15.33 5.25 -5.01
C LYS A 16 -14.61 4.45 -6.08
N PHE A 17 -14.69 3.12 -6.00
CA PHE A 17 -14.11 2.21 -6.98
C PHE A 17 -15.21 1.41 -7.70
N GLY A 18 -14.90 0.89 -8.89
CA GLY A 18 -15.76 -0.05 -9.61
C GLY A 18 -15.96 -1.36 -8.84
N GLU A 19 -17.04 -2.08 -9.20
CA GLU A 19 -17.42 -3.35 -8.56
C GLU A 19 -16.34 -4.43 -8.72
N GLU A 20 -15.50 -4.35 -9.77
CA GLU A 20 -14.38 -5.27 -9.98
C GLU A 20 -13.26 -5.14 -8.93
N PHE A 21 -13.23 -4.04 -8.17
CA PHE A 21 -12.26 -3.79 -7.10
C PHE A 21 -12.84 -4.02 -5.70
N LYS A 22 -14.00 -4.67 -5.61
CA LYS A 22 -14.59 -5.06 -4.34
C LYS A 22 -13.94 -6.36 -3.83
N ASP A 23 -13.67 -6.41 -2.53
CA ASP A 23 -13.12 -7.59 -1.83
C ASP A 23 -11.81 -8.13 -2.46
N ILE A 24 -10.97 -7.23 -3.01
CA ILE A 24 -9.65 -7.56 -3.55
C ILE A 24 -8.55 -7.30 -2.53
N ASP A 25 -7.47 -8.07 -2.65
CA ASP A 25 -6.23 -7.80 -1.94
C ASP A 25 -5.42 -6.75 -2.70
N ILE A 26 -5.20 -5.60 -2.07
CA ILE A 26 -4.40 -4.51 -2.63
C ILE A 26 -2.96 -4.66 -2.14
N LEU A 27 -2.01 -4.63 -3.07
CA LEU A 27 -0.58 -4.82 -2.79
C LEU A 27 0.17 -3.49 -2.83
N SER A 28 1.09 -3.33 -1.88
CA SER A 28 2.10 -2.25 -1.92
C SER A 28 3.18 -2.52 -2.97
N ASN A 29 3.91 -1.47 -3.37
CA ASN A 29 5.03 -1.56 -4.31
C ASN A 29 6.10 -2.54 -3.82
N ALA A 30 6.37 -2.56 -2.52
CA ALA A 30 7.36 -3.44 -1.91
C ALA A 30 6.94 -4.92 -1.97
N GLN A 31 5.66 -5.23 -1.76
CA GLN A 31 5.13 -6.59 -1.91
C GLN A 31 5.19 -7.04 -3.38
N VAL A 32 4.82 -6.15 -4.31
CA VAL A 32 4.94 -6.42 -5.75
C VAL A 32 6.40 -6.69 -6.13
N ALA A 33 7.36 -5.93 -5.59
CA ALA A 33 8.79 -6.16 -5.85
C ALA A 33 9.24 -7.57 -5.45
N VAL A 34 8.85 -8.04 -4.25
CA VAL A 34 9.16 -9.40 -3.79
C VAL A 34 8.54 -10.45 -4.72
N ILE A 35 7.27 -10.31 -5.06
CA ILE A 35 6.54 -11.27 -5.92
C ILE A 35 7.18 -11.34 -7.30
N LEU A 36 7.48 -10.19 -7.91
CA LEU A 36 8.14 -10.14 -9.21
C LEU A 36 9.57 -10.69 -9.14
N GLN A 37 10.31 -10.45 -8.07
CA GLN A 37 11.64 -11.05 -7.93
C GLN A 37 11.59 -12.58 -7.90
N PHE A 38 10.63 -13.16 -7.19
CA PHE A 38 10.45 -14.63 -7.12
C PHE A 38 9.97 -15.21 -8.45
N SER A 39 8.99 -14.56 -9.07
CA SER A 39 8.44 -14.95 -10.37
C SER A 39 9.50 -14.87 -11.49
N ALA A 40 10.35 -13.85 -11.50
CA ALA A 40 11.44 -13.68 -12.47
C ALA A 40 12.48 -14.81 -12.36
N ARG A 41 12.90 -15.17 -11.14
CA ARG A 41 13.79 -16.32 -10.91
C ARG A 41 13.19 -17.62 -11.45
N SER A 42 11.88 -17.79 -11.27
CA SER A 42 11.16 -18.97 -11.76
C SER A 42 11.07 -19.00 -13.28
N ALA A 43 10.87 -17.87 -13.94
CA ALA A 43 10.86 -17.77 -15.40
C ALA A 43 12.23 -18.11 -16.00
N VAL A 44 13.33 -17.60 -15.41
CA VAL A 44 14.70 -17.95 -15.82
C VAL A 44 14.94 -19.46 -15.72
N ASN A 45 14.49 -20.10 -14.64
CA ASN A 45 14.61 -21.56 -14.47
C ASN A 45 13.81 -22.36 -15.52
N ARG A 46 12.80 -21.75 -16.14
CA ARG A 46 11.95 -22.36 -17.18
C ARG A 46 12.33 -21.91 -18.60
N ASP A 47 13.38 -21.11 -18.77
CA ASP A 47 13.77 -20.49 -20.04
C ASP A 47 12.64 -19.67 -20.69
N GLU A 48 11.82 -19.02 -19.87
CA GLU A 48 10.71 -18.16 -20.29
C GLU A 48 11.15 -16.70 -20.37
N GLU A 49 10.84 -16.04 -21.49
CA GLU A 49 11.07 -14.60 -21.61
C GLU A 49 10.02 -13.79 -20.86
N LEU A 50 10.48 -12.89 -20.00
CA LEU A 50 9.61 -11.92 -19.33
C LEU A 50 9.14 -10.85 -20.31
N HIS A 51 7.82 -10.64 -20.35
CA HIS A 51 7.15 -9.62 -21.15
C HIS A 51 7.60 -8.18 -20.79
N ASP A 52 7.47 -7.24 -21.72
CA ASP A 52 7.90 -5.85 -21.53
C ASP A 52 7.22 -5.14 -20.35
N VAL A 53 5.92 -5.36 -20.16
CA VAL A 53 5.17 -4.84 -19.01
C VAL A 53 5.79 -5.32 -17.70
N TYR A 54 6.13 -6.61 -17.62
CA TYR A 54 6.78 -7.19 -16.45
C TYR A 54 8.10 -6.47 -16.14
N ARG A 55 8.97 -6.32 -17.16
CA ARG A 55 10.28 -5.66 -16.99
C ARG A 55 10.13 -4.19 -16.57
N LYS A 56 9.11 -3.49 -17.08
CA LYS A 56 8.82 -2.10 -16.70
C LYS A 56 8.32 -2.02 -15.26
N THR A 57 7.37 -2.87 -14.87
CA THR A 57 6.86 -2.92 -13.50
C THR A 57 7.97 -3.28 -12.52
N GLN A 58 8.79 -4.29 -12.82
CA GLN A 58 9.92 -4.69 -12.00
C GLN A 58 10.90 -3.52 -11.80
N LYS A 59 11.27 -2.82 -12.87
CA LYS A 59 12.14 -1.63 -12.75
C LYS A 59 11.51 -0.50 -11.93
N TYR A 60 10.20 -0.31 -12.03
CA TYR A 60 9.50 0.71 -11.25
C TYR A 60 9.53 0.35 -9.76
N VAL A 61 9.12 -0.86 -9.41
CA VAL A 61 9.07 -1.29 -8.02
C VAL A 61 10.47 -1.43 -7.42
N ASP A 62 11.48 -1.89 -8.16
CA ASP A 62 12.88 -1.92 -7.67
C ASP A 62 13.42 -0.51 -7.37
N ARG A 63 12.96 0.52 -8.10
CA ARG A 63 13.39 1.90 -7.90
C ARG A 63 12.70 2.57 -6.70
N TYR A 64 11.42 2.31 -6.51
CA TYR A 64 10.59 2.95 -5.49
C TYR A 64 10.31 2.05 -4.28
N ASN A 65 10.91 0.86 -4.25
CA ASN A 65 10.94 0.05 -3.05
C ASN A 65 11.83 0.75 -2.02
N THR A 66 11.19 1.31 -1.00
CA THR A 66 11.85 1.97 0.12
C THR A 66 12.55 0.97 1.04
N LEU A 67 12.31 -0.34 0.85
CA LEU A 67 12.84 -1.40 1.69
C LEU A 67 14.11 -2.00 1.09
N THR A 68 15.20 -1.24 1.15
CA THR A 68 16.53 -1.71 0.78
C THR A 68 17.37 -1.89 2.05
N ASN A 69 17.34 -3.08 2.63
CA ASN A 69 18.31 -3.46 3.66
C ASN A 69 19.13 -4.64 3.13
N GLN A 70 20.44 -4.40 2.93
CA GLN A 70 21.36 -5.39 2.39
C GLN A 70 21.69 -6.49 3.41
N GLU A 71 21.47 -6.23 4.70
CA GLU A 71 21.77 -7.17 5.79
C GLU A 71 20.59 -8.13 6.05
N LYS A 72 19.35 -7.67 5.88
CA LYS A 72 18.16 -8.51 5.99
C LYS A 72 17.97 -9.36 4.74
N ASN A 73 17.67 -10.64 4.94
CA ASN A 73 17.28 -11.49 3.82
C ASN A 73 15.84 -11.17 3.38
N ASN A 74 15.46 -11.59 2.17
CA ASN A 74 14.14 -11.35 1.61
C ASN A 74 12.98 -11.84 2.51
N GLN A 75 13.16 -12.89 3.31
CA GLN A 75 12.10 -13.44 4.17
C GLN A 75 11.82 -12.52 5.36
N GLU A 76 12.86 -11.91 5.94
CA GLU A 76 12.71 -10.95 7.03
C GLU A 76 12.02 -9.67 6.56
N LEU A 77 12.38 -9.18 5.37
CA LEU A 77 11.72 -8.02 4.76
C LEU A 77 10.23 -8.27 4.48
N VAL A 78 9.89 -9.45 3.97
CA VAL A 78 8.50 -9.86 3.75
C VAL A 78 7.74 -9.90 5.08
N LYS A 79 8.33 -10.48 6.12
CA LYS A 79 7.66 -10.55 7.42
C LYS A 79 7.38 -9.16 8.01
N GLU A 80 8.31 -8.21 7.89
CA GLU A 80 8.06 -6.84 8.37
C GLU A 80 6.98 -6.12 7.54
N LEU A 81 6.93 -6.38 6.23
CA LEU A 81 5.86 -5.89 5.36
C LEU A 81 4.50 -6.44 5.76
N ASP A 82 4.41 -7.76 6.00
CA ASP A 82 3.18 -8.42 6.42
C ASP A 82 2.72 -7.88 7.78
N ASN A 83 3.65 -7.72 8.74
CA ASN A 83 3.34 -7.12 10.04
C ASN A 83 2.78 -5.69 9.92
N LEU A 84 3.36 -4.86 9.04
CA LEU A 84 2.89 -3.49 8.82
C LEU A 84 1.51 -3.48 8.17
N GLN A 85 1.31 -4.30 7.14
CA GLN A 85 0.02 -4.42 6.46
C GLN A 85 -1.06 -4.90 7.44
N ASP A 86 -0.77 -5.92 8.25
CA ASP A 86 -1.70 -6.45 9.26
C ASP A 86 -2.06 -5.37 10.28
N ALA A 87 -1.07 -4.64 10.80
CA ALA A 87 -1.28 -3.59 11.78
C ALA A 87 -2.14 -2.43 11.23
N LEU A 88 -1.94 -2.04 9.96
CA LEU A 88 -2.76 -1.01 9.30
C LEU A 88 -4.16 -1.54 8.97
N THR A 89 -4.28 -2.76 8.47
CA THR A 89 -5.57 -3.38 8.09
C THR A 89 -6.45 -3.64 9.31
N THR A 90 -5.85 -3.90 10.48
CA THR A 90 -6.55 -4.11 11.76
C THR A 90 -6.67 -2.84 12.60
N PHE A 91 -6.13 -1.71 12.15
CA PHE A 91 -6.29 -0.43 12.83
C PHE A 91 -7.77 -0.04 12.88
N ARG A 92 -8.27 0.25 14.08
CA ARG A 92 -9.66 0.64 14.32
C ARG A 92 -9.72 1.86 15.24
N LYS A 93 -10.59 2.81 14.93
CA LYS A 93 -10.85 3.97 15.78
C LYS A 93 -12.34 4.21 15.95
N GLU A 94 -12.83 4.17 17.17
CA GLU A 94 -14.21 4.55 17.48
C GLU A 94 -14.37 6.08 17.43
N THR A 95 -15.42 6.54 16.78
CA THR A 95 -15.84 7.95 16.74
C THR A 95 -16.71 8.29 17.95
N ASP A 96 -16.89 9.59 18.23
CA ASP A 96 -17.81 10.04 19.29
C ASP A 96 -19.27 9.60 19.06
N ALA A 97 -19.63 9.22 17.83
CA ALA A 97 -20.93 8.67 17.45
C ALA A 97 -21.05 7.14 17.66
N GLY A 98 -19.98 6.47 18.09
CA GLY A 98 -19.92 5.02 18.26
C GLY A 98 -19.69 4.24 16.96
N GLU A 99 -19.30 4.91 15.87
CA GLU A 99 -18.94 4.27 14.61
C GLU A 99 -17.46 3.87 14.62
N GLU A 100 -17.14 2.67 14.15
CA GLU A 100 -15.75 2.22 13.98
C GLU A 100 -15.21 2.65 12.61
N LEU A 101 -14.12 3.42 12.63
CA LEU A 101 -13.33 3.75 11.45
C LEU A 101 -12.24 2.70 11.28
N GLU A 102 -12.20 2.10 10.11
CA GLU A 102 -11.15 1.19 9.65
C GLU A 102 -10.53 1.71 8.37
N LEU A 103 -9.24 1.46 8.12
CA LEU A 103 -8.59 1.85 6.86
C LEU A 103 -9.09 0.99 5.69
N HIS A 104 -9.34 1.62 4.54
CA HIS A 104 -9.62 0.90 3.30
C HIS A 104 -8.32 0.31 2.73
N GLY A 105 -8.39 -0.83 2.02
CA GLY A 105 -7.19 -1.47 1.46
C GLY A 105 -6.35 -0.56 0.55
N TYR A 106 -7.02 0.36 -0.16
CA TYR A 106 -6.37 1.42 -0.95
C TYR A 106 -5.53 2.35 -0.06
N GLU A 107 -6.10 2.82 1.06
CA GLU A 107 -5.40 3.72 1.99
C GLU A 107 -4.22 3.01 2.62
N VAL A 108 -4.36 1.73 2.99
CA VAL A 108 -3.24 0.91 3.51
C VAL A 108 -2.09 0.86 2.51
N ALA A 109 -2.37 0.48 1.26
CA ALA A 109 -1.33 0.41 0.22
C ALA A 109 -0.74 1.78 -0.12
N ALA A 110 -1.56 2.84 -0.17
CA ALA A 110 -1.11 4.21 -0.40
C ALA A 110 -0.20 4.71 0.73
N LEU A 111 -0.58 4.47 2.00
CA LEU A 111 0.23 4.78 3.17
C LEU A 111 1.59 4.06 3.09
N MET A 112 1.60 2.75 2.82
CA MET A 112 2.84 1.97 2.68
C MET A 112 3.74 2.44 1.52
N ASN A 113 3.15 3.02 0.47
CA ASN A 113 3.89 3.45 -0.72
C ASN A 113 4.40 4.90 -0.62
N LEU A 114 3.65 5.80 0.03
CA LEU A 114 3.88 7.24 -0.04
C LEU A 114 4.47 7.82 1.25
N VAL A 115 4.20 7.21 2.41
CA VAL A 115 4.60 7.77 3.71
C VAL A 115 6.09 7.51 3.96
N ALA A 116 6.80 8.57 4.31
CA ALA A 116 8.19 8.55 4.76
C ALA A 116 8.27 8.82 6.28
N THR A 117 9.47 8.70 6.84
CA THR A 117 9.68 8.86 8.29
C THR A 117 9.39 10.27 8.83
N ASP A 118 9.37 11.26 7.94
CA ASP A 118 9.14 12.68 8.21
C ASP A 118 7.77 13.18 7.74
N THR A 119 6.93 12.31 7.17
CA THR A 119 5.58 12.67 6.74
C THR A 119 4.73 13.12 7.92
N ALA A 120 4.12 14.30 7.77
CA ALA A 120 3.20 14.89 8.73
C ALA A 120 1.74 14.60 8.36
N VAL A 121 0.82 14.79 9.33
CA VAL A 121 -0.64 14.58 9.12
C VAL A 121 -1.19 15.41 7.95
N GLU A 122 -0.75 16.66 7.81
CA GLU A 122 -1.16 17.54 6.71
C GLU A 122 -0.74 16.99 5.34
N GLU A 123 0.48 16.44 5.23
CA GLU A 123 0.96 15.83 3.99
C GLU A 123 0.21 14.54 3.69
N ALA A 124 0.04 13.66 4.69
CA ALA A 124 -0.67 12.40 4.53
C ALA A 124 -2.12 12.61 4.04
N THR A 125 -2.84 13.57 4.62
CA THR A 125 -4.21 13.93 4.20
C THR A 125 -4.26 14.67 2.88
N SER A 126 -3.21 15.40 2.50
CA SER A 126 -3.11 16.01 1.17
C SER A 126 -2.87 14.97 0.07
N LEU A 127 -2.05 13.94 0.35
CA LEU A 127 -1.75 12.86 -0.58
C LEU A 127 -2.87 11.82 -0.67
N ILE A 128 -3.55 11.57 0.45
CA ILE A 128 -4.62 10.57 0.58
C ILE A 128 -5.84 11.25 1.23
N PRO A 129 -6.65 11.99 0.46
CA PRO A 129 -7.73 12.83 1.00
C PRO A 129 -8.79 12.07 1.80
N SER A 130 -9.00 10.79 1.50
CA SER A 130 -9.95 9.94 2.22
C SER A 130 -9.59 9.74 3.70
N LEU A 131 -8.33 9.94 4.08
CA LEU A 131 -7.88 9.88 5.48
C LEU A 131 -8.49 10.98 6.34
N SER A 132 -9.00 12.08 5.76
CA SER A 132 -9.63 13.19 6.49
C SER A 132 -10.86 12.78 7.31
N ARG A 133 -11.40 11.57 7.10
CA ARG A 133 -12.45 10.99 7.96
C ARG A 133 -11.95 10.59 9.35
N PHE A 134 -10.63 10.42 9.53
CA PHE A 134 -10.03 10.12 10.82
C PHE A 134 -9.69 11.41 11.57
N PRO A 135 -9.79 11.41 12.91
CA PRO A 135 -9.21 12.48 13.73
C PRO A 135 -7.70 12.58 13.51
N GLU A 136 -7.14 13.79 13.52
CA GLU A 136 -5.69 14.02 13.34
C GLU A 136 -4.83 13.16 14.28
N ALA A 137 -5.25 13.01 15.55
CA ALA A 137 -4.55 12.16 16.52
C ALA A 137 -4.49 10.68 16.10
N ALA A 138 -5.50 10.17 15.41
CA ALA A 138 -5.50 8.79 14.89
C ALA A 138 -4.60 8.68 13.65
N ILE A 139 -4.54 9.71 12.81
CA ILE A 139 -3.62 9.74 11.66
C ILE A 139 -2.18 9.79 12.16
N ASP A 140 -1.89 10.58 13.19
CA ASP A 140 -0.54 10.64 13.78
C ASP A 140 -0.12 9.27 14.36
N GLU A 141 -1.03 8.55 15.01
CA GLU A 141 -0.81 7.17 15.49
C GLU A 141 -0.49 6.20 14.34
N ILE A 142 -1.22 6.29 13.21
CA ILE A 142 -0.94 5.53 11.99
C ILE A 142 0.46 5.85 11.45
N LEU A 143 0.83 7.13 11.40
CA LEU A 143 2.14 7.55 10.93
C LEU A 143 3.26 7.07 11.87
N ASP A 144 3.05 7.08 13.18
CA ASP A 144 3.98 6.52 14.16
C ASP A 144 4.21 5.01 14.01
N LEU A 145 3.15 4.26 13.70
CA LEU A 145 3.24 2.84 13.40
C LEU A 145 4.10 2.57 12.15
N ILE A 146 3.88 3.36 11.08
CA ILE A 146 4.67 3.28 9.85
C ILE A 146 6.13 3.66 10.13
N ARG A 147 6.37 4.79 10.82
CA ARG A 147 7.71 5.25 11.21
C ARG A 147 8.48 4.18 11.97
N THR A 148 7.85 3.59 12.98
CA THR A 148 8.47 2.55 13.81
C THR A 148 8.87 1.33 12.99
N THR A 149 8.02 0.91 12.05
CA THR A 149 8.30 -0.26 11.20
C THR A 149 9.34 0.05 10.14
N MET A 150 9.27 1.22 9.51
CA MET A 150 10.25 1.68 8.52
C MET A 150 11.66 1.77 9.12
N ILE A 151 11.79 2.29 10.34
CA ILE A 151 13.07 2.29 11.07
C ILE A 151 13.60 0.87 11.23
N ARG A 152 12.75 -0.10 11.63
CA ARG A 152 13.17 -1.50 11.75
C ARG A 152 13.59 -2.10 10.42
N ILE A 153 12.99 -1.69 9.30
CA ILE A 153 13.31 -2.24 7.99
C ILE A 153 14.63 -1.65 7.46
N VAL A 154 14.85 -0.35 7.62
CA VAL A 154 16.02 0.35 7.09
C VAL A 154 17.26 0.24 7.99
N SER A 155 17.08 0.07 9.30
CA SER A 155 18.17 -0.18 10.26
C SER A 155 18.63 -1.63 10.23
#